data_AF-A0A9W4S8G7-F1
#
_entry.id   AF-A0A9W4S8G7-F1
#
_cell.length_a   1.000
_cell.length_b   1.000
_cell.length_c   1.000
_cell.angle_alpha   90.00
_cell.angle_beta   90.00
_cell.angle_gamma   90.00
#
_symmetry.space_group_name_H-M   'P 1'
#
loop_
_entity.id
_entity.type
_entity.pdbx_description
1 polymer ?
#
loop_
_entity_poly.entity_id
_entity_poly.type
_entity_poly.pdbx_seq_one_letter_code
_entity_poly.pdbx_strand_id
1 'polypeptide(L)'
;MASSSTPITPLLYSCIAHNNTILSECTTSASSQTSSLASLILPKIEHSSPQKLTYTHGSHHIHYIAEAPSDHPDHPSAGGLTFLVIADASLGRRIPFGFLFEIRRRFLEQFPADSTDYAELPNYGAASYNGQLKKFMVDYGTTSGGKDDAISNVQREIDDVRGIMTRNIEGLLERGERIDLLVDKTDRL
;
A
#
# COMPACT_ATOMS: atom_id res chain seq x y z
N MET A 1 -13.56 25.18 9.68
CA MET A 1 -13.87 24.48 10.94
C MET A 1 -14.24 23.04 10.62
N ALA A 2 -13.24 22.15 10.55
CA ALA A 2 -13.34 20.70 10.70
C ALA A 2 -11.89 20.18 10.73
N SER A 3 -11.20 20.42 11.84
CA SER A 3 -9.98 19.67 12.14
C SER A 3 -10.43 18.26 12.48
N SER A 4 -10.69 17.44 11.45
CA SER A 4 -10.89 16.02 11.60
C SER A 4 -9.55 15.44 12.02
N SER A 5 -9.32 15.36 13.33
CA SER A 5 -8.17 14.72 13.93
C SER A 5 -8.18 13.26 13.50
N THR A 6 -7.58 12.94 12.36
CA THR A 6 -7.32 11.56 11.99
C THR A 6 -6.41 10.98 13.08
N PRO A 7 -6.73 9.78 13.59
CA PRO A 7 -5.89 9.12 14.58
C PRO A 7 -4.45 9.06 14.04
N ILE A 8 -3.49 9.46 14.88
CA ILE A 8 -2.07 9.41 14.55
C ILE A 8 -1.70 7.94 14.50
N THR A 9 -1.58 7.40 13.29
CA THR A 9 -1.11 6.04 13.07
C THR A 9 0.22 6.09 12.33
N PRO A 10 1.14 5.16 12.61
CA PRO A 10 2.40 5.03 11.89
C PRO A 10 2.23 4.53 10.45
N LEU A 11 1.04 4.07 10.06
CA LEU A 11 0.66 3.78 8.68
C LEU A 11 0.07 5.05 8.08
N LEU A 12 0.81 5.76 7.25
CA LEU A 12 0.48 7.13 6.84
C LEU A 12 -0.51 7.17 5.66
N TYR A 13 -0.30 6.25 4.71
CA TYR A 13 -1.09 6.15 3.48
C TYR A 13 -1.18 4.70 3.03
N SER A 14 -2.31 4.31 2.45
CA SER A 14 -2.45 3.05 1.75
C SER A 14 -3.33 3.21 0.52
N CYS A 15 -3.02 2.48 -0.53
CA CYS A 15 -3.88 2.38 -1.69
C CYS A 15 -3.89 0.98 -2.29
N ILE A 16 -4.96 0.73 -3.03
CA ILE A 16 -5.17 -0.43 -3.86
C ILE A 16 -5.35 0.11 -5.26
N ALA A 17 -4.47 -0.28 -6.16
CA ALA A 17 -4.48 0.13 -7.54
C ALA A 17 -4.52 -1.08 -8.45
N HIS A 18 -5.06 -0.90 -9.65
CA HIS A 18 -4.92 -1.85 -10.74
C HIS A 18 -4.02 -1.21 -11.81
N ASN A 19 -2.80 -1.74 -11.98
CA ASN A 19 -1.72 -1.11 -12.72
C ASN A 19 -1.47 0.33 -12.25
N ASN A 20 -1.96 1.32 -13.00
CA ASN A 20 -1.84 2.75 -12.70
C ASN A 20 -3.13 3.39 -12.18
N THR A 21 -4.23 2.64 -12.15
CA THR A 21 -5.57 3.11 -11.79
C THR A 21 -5.80 2.88 -10.30
N ILE A 22 -5.91 3.94 -9.51
CA ILE A 22 -6.20 3.82 -8.08
C ILE A 22 -7.66 3.41 -7.92
N LEU A 23 -7.92 2.24 -7.35
CA LEU A 23 -9.26 1.71 -7.09
C LEU A 23 -9.79 2.18 -5.73
N SER A 24 -8.91 2.24 -4.74
CA SER A 24 -9.21 2.65 -3.37
C SER A 24 -7.95 3.28 -2.76
N GLU A 25 -8.11 4.36 -2.01
CA GLU A 25 -7.00 4.94 -1.25
C GLU A 25 -7.48 5.48 0.08
N CYS A 26 -6.57 5.52 1.05
CA CYS A 26 -6.77 6.12 2.34
C CYS A 26 -5.50 6.82 2.79
N THR A 27 -5.68 8.07 3.21
CA THR A 27 -4.67 8.82 3.95
C THR A 27 -5.13 9.02 5.38
N THR A 28 -4.27 8.72 6.35
CA THR A 28 -4.53 9.01 7.77
C THR A 28 -3.64 10.14 8.30
N SER A 29 -2.60 10.50 7.56
CA SER A 29 -1.74 11.64 7.89
C SER A 29 -2.01 12.78 6.92
N ALA A 30 -2.02 14.01 7.42
CA ALA A 30 -2.22 15.22 6.61
C ALA A 30 -1.06 15.53 5.63
N SER A 31 -0.13 14.60 5.42
CA SER A 31 1.03 14.76 4.55
C SER A 31 0.67 14.42 3.10
N SER A 32 0.46 15.43 2.27
CA SER A 32 0.22 15.28 0.82
C SER A 32 1.33 14.50 0.09
N GLN A 33 2.54 14.45 0.66
CA GLN A 33 3.70 13.75 0.10
C GLN A 33 3.45 12.24 -0.13
N THR A 34 2.61 11.59 0.67
CA THR A 34 2.42 10.14 0.58
C THR A 34 1.56 9.72 -0.61
N SER A 35 0.53 10.49 -0.97
CA SER A 35 -0.25 10.23 -2.21
C SER A 35 0.61 10.41 -3.45
N SER A 36 1.40 11.48 -3.51
CA SER A 36 2.28 11.74 -4.66
C SER A 36 3.29 10.61 -4.85
N LEU A 37 3.87 10.09 -3.76
CA LEU A 37 4.77 8.94 -3.82
C LEU A 37 4.11 7.69 -4.41
N ALA A 38 2.86 7.39 -4.03
CA ALA A 38 2.15 6.23 -4.56
C ALA A 38 1.94 6.34 -6.08
N SER A 39 1.45 7.48 -6.57
CA SER A 39 1.25 7.73 -8.00
C SER A 39 2.54 7.61 -8.83
N LEU A 40 3.68 7.83 -8.19
CA LEU A 40 5.00 7.80 -8.82
C LEU A 40 5.60 6.38 -8.83
N ILE A 41 5.28 5.57 -7.82
CA ILE A 41 5.75 4.18 -7.71
C ILE A 41 4.90 3.24 -8.56
N LEU A 42 3.58 3.43 -8.60
CA LEU A 42 2.66 2.58 -9.37
C LEU A 42 3.11 2.31 -10.82
N PRO A 43 3.50 3.30 -11.64
CA PRO A 43 3.96 3.05 -13.02
C PRO A 43 5.30 2.30 -13.12
N LYS A 44 6.04 2.18 -12.01
CA LYS A 44 7.33 1.48 -11.96
C LYS A 44 7.18 0.03 -11.48
N ILE A 45 5.99 -0.37 -11.02
CA ILE A 45 5.70 -1.73 -10.57
C ILE A 45 5.31 -2.58 -11.80
N GLU A 46 6.06 -3.65 -12.04
CA GLU A 46 5.74 -4.60 -13.10
C GLU A 46 4.90 -5.76 -12.56
N HIS A 47 3.80 -6.06 -13.25
CA HIS A 47 2.87 -7.16 -12.93
C HIS A 47 3.20 -8.47 -13.65
N SER A 48 4.36 -8.56 -14.32
CA SER A 48 4.79 -9.76 -15.05
C SER A 48 5.03 -10.98 -14.15
N SER A 49 5.34 -10.74 -12.87
CA SER A 49 5.62 -11.76 -11.85
C SER A 49 5.16 -11.25 -10.48
N PRO A 50 4.70 -12.11 -9.57
CA PRO A 50 4.28 -11.66 -8.25
C PRO A 50 5.49 -11.10 -7.50
N GLN A 51 5.38 -9.84 -7.08
CA GLN A 51 6.49 -9.13 -6.44
C GLN A 51 6.07 -8.55 -5.11
N LYS A 52 6.92 -8.73 -4.11
CA LYS A 52 6.80 -8.07 -2.81
C LYS A 52 8.10 -7.33 -2.59
N LEU A 53 8.04 -6.03 -2.37
CA LEU A 53 9.24 -5.22 -2.23
C LEU A 53 8.97 -4.04 -1.31
N THR A 54 10.03 -3.59 -0.65
CA THR A 54 10.00 -2.40 0.20
C THR A 54 10.87 -1.32 -0.41
N TYR A 55 10.30 -0.18 -0.73
CA TYR A 55 11.05 1.02 -1.04
C TYR A 55 11.30 1.86 0.20
N THR A 56 12.53 2.32 0.38
CA THR A 56 12.90 3.22 1.49
C THR A 56 13.10 4.63 0.97
N HIS A 57 12.47 5.61 1.63
CA HIS A 57 12.57 7.03 1.32
C HIS A 57 12.75 7.85 2.60
N GLY A 58 14.00 8.13 2.97
CA GLY A 58 14.31 8.80 4.23
C GLY A 58 13.74 8.04 5.43
N SER A 59 12.87 8.69 6.21
CA SER A 59 12.20 8.10 7.39
C SER A 59 10.96 7.27 7.06
N HIS A 60 10.56 7.20 5.77
CA HIS A 60 9.35 6.51 5.33
C HIS A 60 9.72 5.24 4.58
N HIS A 61 8.92 4.19 4.75
CA HIS A 61 9.03 2.94 4.02
C HIS A 61 7.73 2.68 3.27
N ILE A 62 7.85 2.49 1.97
CA ILE A 62 6.75 2.11 1.09
C ILE A 62 6.84 0.60 0.87
N HIS A 63 5.82 -0.11 1.32
CA HIS A 63 5.69 -1.54 1.11
C HIS A 63 4.64 -1.77 0.06
N TYR A 64 4.90 -2.65 -0.90
CA TYR A 64 3.88 -3.06 -1.86
C TYR A 64 3.90 -4.56 -2.12
N ILE A 65 2.74 -5.06 -2.53
CA ILE A 65 2.52 -6.40 -3.08
C ILE A 65 1.89 -6.20 -4.45
N ALA A 66 2.59 -6.61 -5.49
CA ALA A 66 2.10 -6.67 -6.85
C ALA A 66 1.65 -8.09 -7.15
N GLU A 67 0.39 -8.24 -7.53
CA GLU A 67 -0.14 -9.46 -8.11
C GLU A 67 0.40 -9.65 -9.52
N ALA A 68 0.27 -10.88 -10.00
CA ALA A 68 0.55 -11.22 -11.37
C ALA A 68 -0.53 -12.15 -11.91
N PRO A 69 -0.77 -12.17 -13.23
CA PRO A 69 -1.74 -13.08 -13.83
C PRO A 69 -1.37 -14.56 -13.60
N SER A 70 -0.12 -14.86 -13.24
CA SER A 70 0.30 -16.20 -12.82
C SER A 70 -0.30 -16.65 -11.48
N ASP A 71 -0.60 -15.73 -10.55
CA ASP A 71 -1.27 -16.05 -9.28
C ASP A 71 -2.78 -16.30 -9.48
N HIS A 72 -3.34 -15.76 -10.57
CA HIS A 72 -4.77 -15.83 -10.90
C HIS A 72 -4.99 -16.37 -12.32
N PRO A 73 -4.69 -17.67 -12.57
CA PRO A 73 -4.80 -18.26 -13.91
C PRO A 73 -6.23 -18.23 -14.46
N ASP A 74 -7.23 -18.30 -13.58
CA ASP A 74 -8.65 -18.24 -13.95
C ASP A 74 -9.10 -16.81 -14.29
N HIS A 75 -8.49 -15.77 -13.69
CA HIS A 75 -8.91 -14.37 -13.80
C HIS A 75 -7.72 -13.42 -13.92
N PRO A 76 -7.19 -13.19 -15.14
CA PRO A 76 -6.00 -12.38 -15.34
C PRO A 76 -6.18 -10.92 -14.93
N SER A 77 -7.41 -10.41 -14.84
CA SER A 77 -7.72 -9.06 -14.38
C SER A 77 -7.29 -8.82 -12.92
N ALA A 78 -7.27 -9.85 -12.07
CA ALA A 78 -6.72 -9.74 -10.71
C ALA A 78 -5.19 -9.63 -10.71
N GLY A 79 -4.54 -10.08 -11.78
CA GLY A 79 -3.10 -10.05 -11.95
C GLY A 79 -2.50 -8.66 -12.10
N GLY A 80 -3.31 -7.61 -12.29
CA GLY A 80 -2.84 -6.22 -12.31
C GLY A 80 -2.99 -5.50 -10.97
N LEU A 81 -3.40 -6.17 -9.89
CA LEU A 81 -3.62 -5.51 -8.61
C LEU A 81 -2.30 -5.23 -7.87
N THR A 82 -2.16 -4.00 -7.39
CA THR A 82 -1.09 -3.57 -6.50
C THR A 82 -1.70 -3.10 -5.18
N PHE A 83 -1.23 -3.69 -4.09
CA PHE A 83 -1.52 -3.25 -2.73
C PHE A 83 -0.31 -2.49 -2.21
N LEU A 84 -0.49 -1.23 -1.80
CA LEU A 84 0.60 -0.37 -1.35
C LEU A 84 0.27 0.26 0.00
N VAL A 85 1.27 0.36 0.86
CA VAL A 85 1.19 1.08 2.13
C VAL A 85 2.49 1.81 2.41
N ILE A 86 2.36 3.03 2.92
CA ILE A 86 3.47 3.88 3.35
C ILE A 86 3.42 3.97 4.87
N ALA A 87 4.48 3.52 5.51
CA ALA A 87 4.63 3.50 6.96
C ALA A 87 5.88 4.27 7.39
N ASP A 88 5.93 4.66 8.65
CA ASP A 88 7.16 5.12 9.28
C ASP A 88 8.16 3.95 9.41
N ALA A 89 9.45 4.23 9.16
CA ALA A 89 10.51 3.23 9.26
C ALA A 89 10.58 2.55 10.64
N SER A 90 10.17 3.24 11.70
CA SER A 90 10.15 2.75 13.07
C SER A 90 9.16 1.59 13.28
N LEU A 91 8.16 1.45 12.41
CA LEU A 91 7.15 0.38 12.49
C LEU A 91 7.73 -0.99 12.09
N GLY A 92 8.84 -1.00 11.36
CA GLY A 92 9.41 -2.18 10.73
C GLY A 92 8.54 -2.72 9.60
N ARG A 93 8.90 -3.90 9.08
CA ARG A 93 8.26 -4.48 7.87
C ARG A 93 7.12 -5.45 8.18
N ARG A 94 7.15 -6.11 9.34
CA ARG A 94 6.18 -7.16 9.70
C ARG A 94 4.74 -6.63 9.76
N ILE A 95 4.57 -5.43 10.31
CA ILE A 95 3.26 -4.79 10.47
C ILE A 95 2.67 -4.32 9.15
N PRO A 96 3.37 -3.52 8.32
CA PRO A 96 2.83 -3.08 7.04
C PRO A 96 2.57 -4.24 6.10
N PHE A 97 3.45 -5.25 6.02
CA PHE A 97 3.15 -6.44 5.22
C PHE A 97 1.98 -7.25 5.78
N GLY A 98 1.89 -7.42 7.11
CA GLY A 98 0.74 -8.08 7.71
C GLY A 98 -0.59 -7.38 7.37
N PHE A 99 -0.58 -6.05 7.40
CA PHE A 99 -1.68 -5.23 6.93
C PHE A 99 -1.96 -5.45 5.44
N LEU A 100 -0.94 -5.45 4.57
CA LEU A 100 -1.08 -5.69 3.14
C LEU A 100 -1.73 -7.06 2.85
N PHE A 101 -1.33 -8.13 3.55
CA PHE A 101 -1.92 -9.46 3.39
C PHE A 101 -3.40 -9.50 3.81
N GLU A 102 -3.76 -8.88 4.93
CA GLU A 102 -5.15 -8.85 5.37
C GLU A 102 -6.02 -7.99 4.44
N ILE A 103 -5.54 -6.81 4.00
CA ILE A 103 -6.33 -6.00 3.06
C ILE A 103 -6.45 -6.67 1.70
N ARG A 104 -5.44 -7.40 1.24
CA ARG A 104 -5.50 -8.22 0.02
C ARG A 104 -6.60 -9.25 0.14
N ARG A 105 -6.60 -10.04 1.23
CA ARG A 105 -7.62 -11.06 1.46
C ARG A 105 -9.02 -10.45 1.50
N ARG A 106 -9.22 -9.40 2.31
CA ARG A 106 -10.51 -8.74 2.49
C ARG A 106 -11.02 -8.06 1.21
N PHE A 107 -10.12 -7.48 0.44
CA PHE A 107 -10.46 -6.87 -0.84
C PHE A 107 -10.93 -7.93 -1.85
N LEU A 108 -10.21 -9.06 -1.96
CA LEU A 108 -10.60 -10.18 -2.82
C LEU A 108 -11.87 -10.90 -2.32
N GLU A 109 -12.13 -10.91 -1.01
CA GLU A 109 -13.40 -11.40 -0.44
C GLU A 109 -14.59 -10.50 -0.82
N GLN A 110 -14.40 -9.18 -0.84
CA GLN A 110 -15.47 -8.22 -1.15
C GLN A 110 -15.67 -8.00 -2.66
N PHE A 111 -14.58 -8.01 -3.42
CA PHE A 111 -14.55 -7.91 -4.87
C PHE A 111 -13.90 -9.19 -5.39
N PRO A 112 -14.65 -10.28 -5.55
CA PRO A 112 -14.10 -11.53 -6.08
C PRO A 112 -13.69 -11.34 -7.55
N ALA A 113 -12.53 -11.89 -7.90
CA ALA A 113 -11.98 -11.82 -9.25
C ALA A 113 -12.90 -12.47 -10.29
N ASP A 114 -13.71 -13.47 -9.89
CA ASP A 114 -14.72 -14.12 -10.73
C ASP A 114 -15.86 -13.21 -11.20
N SER A 115 -16.19 -12.16 -10.44
CA SER A 115 -17.33 -11.29 -10.73
C SER A 115 -16.94 -9.84 -10.97
N THR A 116 -15.65 -9.51 -10.80
CA THR A 116 -15.16 -8.14 -10.86
C THR A 116 -14.04 -8.05 -11.87
N ASP A 117 -14.29 -7.35 -12.97
CA ASP A 117 -13.21 -6.98 -13.88
C ASP A 117 -12.52 -5.71 -13.39
N TYR A 118 -11.31 -5.86 -12.84
CA TYR A 118 -10.54 -4.73 -12.31
C TYR A 118 -9.93 -3.85 -13.39
N ALA A 119 -9.84 -4.32 -14.64
CA ALA A 119 -9.38 -3.52 -15.76
C ALA A 119 -10.46 -2.53 -16.23
N GLU A 120 -11.74 -2.87 -16.09
CA GLU A 120 -12.87 -2.00 -16.42
C GLU A 120 -13.30 -1.06 -15.28
N LEU A 121 -12.82 -1.29 -14.05
CA LEU A 121 -13.14 -0.42 -12.91
C LEU A 121 -12.55 0.99 -13.11
N PRO A 122 -13.37 2.05 -12.99
CA PRO A 122 -12.88 3.43 -13.08
C PRO A 122 -12.01 3.79 -11.87
N ASN A 123 -11.30 4.94 -11.96
CA ASN A 123 -10.62 5.52 -10.81
C ASN A 123 -11.60 5.64 -9.63
N TYR A 124 -11.16 5.16 -8.46
CA TYR A 124 -11.95 5.07 -7.24
C TYR A 124 -13.18 4.15 -7.33
N GLY A 125 -13.20 3.20 -8.27
CA GLY A 125 -14.28 2.24 -8.45
C GLY A 125 -14.55 1.35 -7.22
N ALA A 126 -13.55 1.19 -6.34
CA ALA A 126 -13.66 0.49 -5.06
C ALA A 126 -13.59 1.43 -3.84
N ALA A 127 -14.00 2.70 -3.99
CA ALA A 127 -13.99 3.67 -2.89
C ALA A 127 -14.84 3.24 -1.67
N SER A 128 -15.80 2.34 -1.85
CA SER A 128 -16.54 1.71 -0.74
C SER A 128 -15.63 0.96 0.24
N TYR A 129 -14.45 0.52 -0.21
CA TYR A 129 -13.43 -0.11 0.62
C TYR A 129 -12.64 0.88 1.48
N ASN A 130 -12.62 2.17 1.15
CA ASN A 130 -11.85 3.19 1.88
C ASN A 130 -12.16 3.17 3.40
N GLY A 131 -13.43 2.99 3.77
CA GLY A 131 -13.82 2.90 5.18
C GLY A 131 -13.17 1.73 5.93
N GLN A 132 -13.08 0.57 5.28
CA GLN A 132 -12.42 -0.62 5.83
C GLN A 132 -10.90 -0.43 5.85
N LEU A 133 -10.32 0.07 4.76
CA LEU A 133 -8.89 0.34 4.64
C LEU A 133 -8.40 1.24 5.79
N LYS A 134 -9.11 2.35 6.05
CA LYS A 134 -8.82 3.24 7.17
C LYS A 134 -8.93 2.53 8.52
N LYS A 135 -9.96 1.70 8.72
CA LYS A 135 -10.14 0.95 9.97
C LYS A 135 -8.96 0.00 10.21
N PHE A 136 -8.52 -0.73 9.20
CA PHE A 136 -7.36 -1.60 9.29
C PHE A 136 -6.06 -0.83 9.52
N MET A 137 -5.86 0.34 8.89
CA MET A 137 -4.68 1.17 9.15
C MET A 137 -4.61 1.62 10.62
N VAL A 138 -5.75 1.99 11.21
CA VAL A 138 -5.80 2.38 12.63
C VAL A 138 -5.56 1.18 13.54
N ASP A 139 -6.20 0.04 13.26
CA ASP A 139 -6.06 -1.17 14.07
C ASP A 139 -4.59 -1.66 14.07
N TYR A 140 -4.02 -1.88 12.89
CA TYR A 140 -2.64 -2.36 12.75
C TYR A 140 -1.59 -1.33 13.20
N GLY A 141 -1.91 -0.04 13.08
CA GLY A 141 -1.00 1.05 13.43
C GLY A 141 -0.99 1.41 14.93
N THR A 142 -2.10 1.23 15.65
CA THR A 142 -2.25 1.79 17.01
C THR A 142 -2.36 0.77 18.13
N THR A 143 -2.84 -0.46 17.88
CA THR A 143 -2.97 -1.46 18.95
C THR A 143 -1.78 -2.41 19.01
N SER A 144 -1.20 -2.57 20.21
CA SER A 144 -0.23 -3.62 20.49
C SER A 144 -0.88 -5.01 20.55
N GLY A 145 -2.20 -5.08 20.80
CA GLY A 145 -2.98 -6.32 20.85
C GLY A 145 -3.47 -6.79 19.47
N GLY A 146 -4.02 -5.88 18.65
CA GLY A 146 -4.37 -6.21 17.25
C GLY A 146 -3.14 -6.50 16.40
N LYS A 147 -1.96 -5.98 16.80
CA LYS A 147 -0.67 -6.44 16.28
C LYS A 147 -0.48 -7.95 16.44
N ASP A 148 -0.80 -8.54 17.58
CA ASP A 148 -0.54 -9.96 17.83
C ASP A 148 -1.57 -10.87 17.15
N ASP A 149 -2.86 -10.50 17.21
CA ASP A 149 -3.95 -11.26 16.57
C ASP A 149 -3.87 -11.21 15.04
N ALA A 150 -3.59 -10.03 14.47
CA ALA A 150 -3.38 -9.89 13.04
C ALA A 150 -2.15 -10.66 12.55
N ILE A 151 -1.02 -10.49 13.25
CA ILE A 151 0.23 -11.17 12.91
C ILE A 151 0.06 -12.69 13.03
N SER A 152 -0.71 -13.18 14.00
CA SER A 152 -1.00 -14.61 14.17
C SER A 152 -1.74 -15.18 12.96
N ASN A 153 -2.70 -14.45 12.40
CA ASN A 153 -3.51 -14.91 11.27
C ASN A 153 -2.71 -14.99 9.96
N VAL A 154 -1.70 -14.12 9.79
CA VAL A 154 -0.80 -14.07 8.62
C VAL A 154 0.63 -14.49 8.97
N GLN A 155 0.81 -15.27 10.04
CA GLN A 155 2.14 -15.58 10.60
C GLN A 155 3.07 -16.28 9.60
N ARG A 156 2.49 -17.11 8.71
CA ARG A 156 3.22 -17.81 7.64
C ARG A 156 3.66 -16.85 6.53
N GLU A 157 2.81 -15.91 6.15
CA GLU A 157 3.15 -14.87 5.15
C GLU A 157 4.12 -13.82 5.74
N ILE A 158 4.08 -13.59 7.05
CA ILE A 158 5.03 -12.73 7.76
C ILE A 158 6.43 -13.35 7.87
N ASP A 159 6.56 -14.67 7.88
CA ASP A 159 7.89 -15.30 7.86
C ASP A 159 8.61 -15.03 6.52
N ASP A 160 7.85 -15.02 5.43
CA ASP A 160 8.30 -14.66 4.07
C ASP A 160 8.82 -13.20 3.98
N VAL A 161 8.34 -12.31 4.89
CA VAL A 161 8.77 -10.90 4.92
C VAL A 161 10.27 -10.73 5.17
N ARG A 162 10.93 -11.71 5.81
CA ARG A 162 12.39 -11.66 6.02
C ARG A 162 13.17 -11.74 4.71
N GLY A 163 12.63 -12.41 3.69
CA GLY A 163 13.22 -12.52 2.36
C GLY A 163 12.92 -11.34 1.42
N ILE A 164 12.02 -10.43 1.83
CA ILE A 164 11.57 -9.34 0.96
C ILE A 164 12.71 -8.34 0.73
N MET A 165 13.01 -8.11 -0.54
CA MET A 165 14.01 -7.14 -0.96
C MET A 165 13.62 -5.73 -0.54
N THR A 166 14.62 -4.97 -0.12
CA THR A 166 14.49 -3.55 0.20
C THR A 166 15.34 -2.76 -0.80
N ARG A 167 14.77 -1.72 -1.42
CA ARG A 167 15.47 -0.86 -2.37
C ARG A 167 15.26 0.61 -2.00
N ASN A 168 16.24 1.46 -2.29
CA ASN A 168 16.03 2.91 -2.15
C ASN A 168 15.22 3.42 -3.36
N ILE A 169 14.15 4.18 -3.10
CA ILE A 169 13.31 4.75 -4.15
C ILE A 169 14.04 5.78 -5.00
N GLU A 170 15.04 6.48 -4.45
CA GLU A 170 15.82 7.48 -5.16
C GLU A 170 16.44 6.91 -6.43
N GLY A 171 16.89 5.65 -6.44
CA GLY A 171 17.42 5.00 -7.63
C GLY A 171 16.38 4.77 -8.74
N LEU A 172 15.09 4.71 -8.40
CA LEU A 172 13.98 4.43 -9.31
C LEU A 172 13.37 5.72 -9.91
N LEU A 173 13.47 6.83 -9.18
CA LEU A 173 12.94 8.14 -9.55
C LEU A 173 13.82 8.82 -10.59
N GLU A 174 13.21 9.48 -11.58
CA GLU A 174 13.96 10.34 -12.51
C GLU A 174 14.40 11.65 -11.83
N ARG A 175 15.41 12.32 -12.40
CA ARG A 175 16.02 13.50 -11.75
C ARG A 175 14.99 14.62 -11.47
N GLY A 176 13.97 14.78 -12.31
CA GLY A 176 12.87 15.73 -12.10
C GLY A 176 11.94 15.34 -10.94
N GLU A 177 11.60 14.05 -10.86
CA GLU A 177 10.74 13.48 -9.81
C GLU A 177 11.41 13.48 -8.43
N ARG A 178 12.74 13.27 -8.39
CA ARG A 178 13.52 13.42 -7.15
C ARG A 178 13.49 14.85 -6.62
N ILE A 179 13.55 15.85 -7.52
CA ILE A 179 13.56 17.26 -7.13
C ILE A 179 12.20 17.65 -6.55
N ASP A 180 11.10 17.21 -7.16
CA ASP A 180 9.74 17.50 -6.68
C ASP A 180 9.52 16.97 -5.25
N LEU A 181 9.99 15.75 -4.97
CA LEU A 181 9.93 15.14 -3.63
C LEU A 181 10.85 15.81 -2.60
N LEU A 182 11.98 16.39 -3.04
CA LEU A 182 12.94 17.11 -2.19
C LEU A 182 12.51 18.57 -1.94
N VAL A 183 11.89 19.22 -2.92
CA VAL A 183 11.40 20.60 -2.83
C VAL A 183 10.34 20.73 -1.75
N ASP A 184 9.41 19.78 -1.65
CA ASP A 184 8.34 19.79 -0.64
C ASP A 184 8.87 19.61 0.80
N LYS A 185 10.04 18.96 0.98
CA LYS A 185 10.73 18.92 2.30
C LYS A 185 11.24 20.29 2.75
N THR A 186 11.48 21.21 1.81
CA THR A 186 12.07 22.52 2.10
C THR A 186 11.01 23.56 2.45
N ASP A 187 9.73 23.35 2.09
CA ASP A 187 8.62 24.27 2.38
C ASP A 187 8.09 24.18 3.83
N ARG A 188 8.66 23.28 4.66
CA ARG A 188 8.29 23.12 6.09
C ARG A 188 9.31 23.69 7.08
N LEU A 189 10.15 24.64 6.67
CA LEU A 189 11.07 25.41 7.52
C LEU A 189 10.71 26.89 7.48
#